data_AF-A0AAJ3NZA9-F1
#
_entry.id   AF-A0AAJ3NZA9-F1
#
_cell.length_a   1.000
_cell.length_b   1.000
_cell.length_c   1.000
_cell.angle_alpha   90.00
_cell.angle_beta   90.00
_cell.angle_gamma   90.00
#
_symmetry.space_group_name_H-M   'P 1'
#
loop_
_entity.id
_entity.type
_entity.pdbx_description
1 polymer ?
#
loop_
_entity_poly.entity_id
_entity_poly.type
_entity_poly.pdbx_seq_one_letter_code
_entity_poly.pdbx_strand_id
1 'polypeptide(L)'
;MSFKLSRSQFLQVFAVMQSIKLINGHTSNGAAPRILWGSNNIDGVQFAALLGLISETPLMQSLKSLPPGCIAPILINPFVEGGYLPNVGPGFIASHETEDLNINSEGFFGGMGAHHCMAFTNLIRLANKRVDSLASPGDAFTGFLIQRRDKKYSADKLQFVGKYGEMVEIELQLPHVLANDSADSRRLLGIMRHFIASGVKHAADKRVTQENEYSDFANYPQPTLQTAIVANSLEARLLENPIWGTW
;
A
#
# COMPACT_ATOMS: atom_id res chain seq x y z
N MET A 1 27.72 -1.26 -2.51
CA MET A 1 27.01 -0.42 -3.50
C MET A 1 25.61 -0.14 -2.98
N SER A 2 25.10 1.09 -3.14
CA SER A 2 23.72 1.44 -2.81
C SER A 2 22.81 1.15 -4.01
N PHE A 3 21.75 0.41 -3.79
CA PHE A 3 20.71 0.09 -4.76
C PHE A 3 19.74 1.27 -4.88
N LYS A 4 19.54 1.77 -6.12
CA LYS A 4 18.57 2.83 -6.40
C LYS A 4 17.26 2.21 -6.82
N LEU A 5 16.22 2.46 -6.04
CA LEU A 5 14.87 1.99 -6.30
C LEU A 5 14.28 2.71 -7.52
N SER A 6 13.61 1.92 -8.36
CA SER A 6 12.70 2.43 -9.38
C SER A 6 11.46 3.05 -8.74
N ARG A 7 10.65 3.76 -9.54
CA ARG A 7 9.38 4.30 -9.07
C ARG A 7 8.47 3.22 -8.47
N SER A 8 8.33 2.11 -9.19
CA SER A 8 7.48 1.00 -8.74
C SER A 8 8.06 0.31 -7.52
N GLN A 9 9.37 0.08 -7.49
CA GLN A 9 10.06 -0.53 -6.34
C GLN A 9 9.91 0.33 -5.08
N PHE A 10 10.08 1.65 -5.19
CA PHE A 10 9.92 2.56 -4.07
C PHE A 10 8.51 2.51 -3.49
N LEU A 11 7.48 2.57 -4.35
CA LEU A 11 6.08 2.51 -3.91
C LEU A 11 5.69 1.14 -3.34
N GLN A 12 6.24 0.05 -3.89
CA GLN A 12 6.08 -1.31 -3.36
C GLN A 12 6.69 -1.45 -1.96
N VAL A 13 7.91 -0.94 -1.77
CA VAL A 13 8.59 -0.92 -0.47
C VAL A 13 7.80 -0.09 0.54
N PHE A 14 7.38 1.11 0.15
CA PHE A 14 6.56 1.97 0.98
C PHE A 14 5.27 1.29 1.43
N ALA A 15 4.50 0.70 0.50
CA ALA A 15 3.23 0.05 0.82
C ALA A 15 3.40 -1.13 1.79
N VAL A 16 4.46 -1.93 1.63
CA VAL A 16 4.75 -3.06 2.53
C VAL A 16 5.17 -2.57 3.92
N MET A 17 6.08 -1.60 4.00
CA MET A 17 6.49 -1.01 5.29
C MET A 17 5.30 -0.36 6.01
N GLN A 18 4.46 0.36 5.28
CA GLN A 18 3.25 0.99 5.79
C GLN A 18 2.26 -0.06 6.31
N SER A 19 2.06 -1.14 5.56
CA SER A 19 1.18 -2.24 5.97
C SER A 19 1.64 -2.88 7.28
N ILE A 20 2.94 -3.13 7.43
CA ILE A 20 3.51 -3.65 8.68
C ILE A 20 3.27 -2.66 9.84
N LYS A 21 3.44 -1.34 9.62
CA LYS A 21 3.13 -0.31 10.63
C LYS A 21 1.65 -0.32 11.02
N LEU A 22 0.74 -0.42 10.05
CA LEU A 22 -0.71 -0.47 10.30
C LEU A 22 -1.09 -1.72 11.09
N ILE A 23 -0.63 -2.90 10.66
CA ILE A 23 -0.85 -4.18 11.35
C ILE A 23 -0.35 -4.09 12.80
N ASN A 24 0.84 -3.54 13.02
CA ASN A 24 1.38 -3.34 14.37
C ASN A 24 0.49 -2.45 15.24
N GLY A 25 0.01 -1.33 14.67
CA GLY A 25 -0.92 -0.43 15.35
C GLY A 25 -2.21 -1.12 15.76
N HIS A 26 -2.89 -1.71 14.77
CA HIS A 26 -4.19 -2.37 14.92
C HIS A 26 -4.17 -3.53 15.91
N THR A 27 -3.12 -4.34 15.89
CA THR A 27 -3.05 -5.58 16.67
C THR A 27 -2.41 -5.40 18.05
N SER A 28 -1.88 -4.21 18.35
CA SER A 28 -1.25 -3.95 19.64
C SER A 28 -2.26 -3.96 20.81
N ASN A 29 -1.86 -4.57 21.92
CA ASN A 29 -2.55 -4.49 23.20
C ASN A 29 -2.11 -3.20 23.93
N GLY A 30 -2.60 -2.05 23.47
CA GLY A 30 -2.27 -0.73 24.04
C GLY A 30 -1.46 0.13 23.07
N ALA A 31 -0.35 0.72 23.54
CA ALA A 31 0.53 1.51 22.67
C ALA A 31 1.43 0.58 21.83
N ALA A 32 1.29 0.63 20.50
CA ALA A 32 2.11 -0.17 19.61
C ALA A 32 3.59 0.17 19.77
N PRO A 33 4.48 -0.83 19.95
CA PRO A 33 5.90 -0.59 20.03
C PRO A 33 6.42 0.01 18.72
N ARG A 34 7.37 0.95 18.82
CA ARG A 34 7.99 1.56 17.64
C ARG A 34 8.76 0.50 16.85
N ILE A 35 8.55 0.46 15.54
CA ILE A 35 9.30 -0.40 14.64
C ILE A 35 10.58 0.33 14.25
N LEU A 36 11.72 -0.30 14.51
CA LEU A 36 13.01 0.16 14.02
C LEU A 36 13.21 -0.36 12.60
N TRP A 37 13.59 0.54 11.70
CA TRP A 37 13.81 0.25 10.29
C TRP A 37 15.27 0.52 9.95
N GLY A 38 15.96 -0.47 9.41
CA GLY A 38 17.33 -0.35 8.90
C GLY A 38 17.41 -0.81 7.45
N SER A 39 18.36 -0.28 6.70
CA SER A 39 18.74 -0.83 5.40
C SER A 39 20.21 -0.58 5.16
N ASN A 40 20.90 -1.59 4.64
CA ASN A 40 22.33 -1.53 4.35
C ASN A 40 22.63 -1.45 2.84
N ASN A 41 21.60 -1.58 2.01
CA ASN A 41 21.77 -1.66 0.55
C ASN A 41 20.82 -0.79 -0.26
N ILE A 42 19.87 -0.05 0.33
CA ILE A 42 19.09 0.97 -0.38
C ILE A 42 19.88 2.30 -0.42
N ASP A 43 19.74 3.09 -1.49
CA ASP A 43 20.18 4.48 -1.53
C ASP A 43 19.70 5.28 -0.29
N GLY A 44 20.64 5.94 0.40
CA GLY A 44 20.36 6.59 1.69
C GLY A 44 19.30 7.69 1.60
N VAL A 45 19.24 8.43 0.48
CA VAL A 45 18.24 9.50 0.29
C VAL A 45 16.86 8.89 0.08
N GLN A 46 16.78 7.84 -0.74
CA GLN A 46 15.52 7.11 -0.94
C GLN A 46 15.04 6.42 0.34
N PHE A 47 15.95 5.80 1.11
CA PHE A 47 15.60 5.17 2.37
C PHE A 47 15.13 6.19 3.41
N ALA A 48 15.81 7.33 3.56
CA ALA A 48 15.36 8.41 4.44
C ALA A 48 13.97 8.94 4.03
N ALA A 49 13.69 9.06 2.73
CA ALA A 49 12.37 9.45 2.24
C ALA A 49 11.29 8.41 2.58
N LEU A 50 11.59 7.12 2.49
CA LEU A 50 10.70 6.05 2.94
C LEU A 50 10.39 6.19 4.43
N LEU A 51 11.40 6.40 5.28
CA LEU A 51 11.20 6.60 6.73
C LEU A 51 10.36 7.84 7.05
N GLY A 52 10.55 8.93 6.29
CA GLY A 52 9.71 10.11 6.37
C GLY A 52 8.23 9.78 6.08
N LEU A 53 7.94 9.12 4.96
CA LEU A 53 6.58 8.71 4.60
C LEU A 53 5.96 7.74 5.61
N ILE A 54 6.75 6.81 6.15
CA ILE A 54 6.30 5.90 7.19
C ILE A 54 5.97 6.66 8.47
N SER A 55 6.73 7.69 8.82
CA SER A 55 6.43 8.54 9.98
C SER A 55 5.11 9.30 9.80
N GLU A 56 4.85 9.80 8.59
CA GLU A 56 3.60 10.49 8.20
C GLU A 56 2.39 9.55 8.03
N THR A 57 2.57 8.23 8.14
CA THR A 57 1.44 7.29 8.05
C THR A 57 0.44 7.55 9.19
N PRO A 58 -0.85 7.79 8.88
CA PRO A 58 -1.88 8.08 9.88
C PRO A 58 -1.88 7.07 11.02
N LEU A 59 -1.97 7.58 12.24
CA LEU A 59 -2.13 6.75 13.42
C LEU A 59 -3.56 6.23 13.45
N MET A 60 -3.70 4.91 13.53
CA MET A 60 -4.98 4.26 13.69
C MET A 60 -5.09 3.64 15.07
N GLN A 61 -6.31 3.57 15.58
CA GLN A 61 -6.59 2.92 16.86
C GLN A 61 -6.42 1.39 16.78
N SER A 62 -6.19 0.78 17.94
CA SER A 62 -6.23 -0.68 18.08
C SER A 62 -7.61 -1.21 17.73
N LEU A 63 -7.69 -2.42 17.18
CA LEU A 63 -8.96 -3.08 16.82
C LEU A 63 -9.90 -3.21 18.02
N LYS A 64 -9.34 -3.35 19.23
CA LYS A 64 -10.10 -3.43 20.48
C LYS A 64 -10.79 -2.12 20.86
N SER A 65 -10.32 -1.00 20.32
CA SER A 65 -10.87 0.34 20.59
C SER A 65 -11.86 0.80 19.52
N LEU A 66 -11.91 0.11 18.38
CA LEU A 66 -12.84 0.43 17.31
C LEU A 66 -14.21 -0.19 17.62
N PRO A 67 -15.32 0.49 17.31
CA PRO A 67 -16.65 -0.09 17.40
C PRO A 67 -16.76 -1.39 16.58
N PRO A 68 -17.55 -2.39 17.02
CA PRO A 68 -17.80 -3.60 16.26
C PRO A 68 -18.25 -3.30 14.83
N GLY A 69 -17.71 -4.03 13.86
CA GLY A 69 -18.02 -3.88 12.45
C GLY A 69 -17.25 -2.75 11.73
N CYS A 70 -16.52 -1.90 12.46
CA CYS A 70 -15.63 -0.92 11.82
C CYS A 70 -14.47 -1.59 11.08
N ILE A 71 -14.02 -0.95 10.00
CA ILE A 71 -12.95 -1.46 9.14
C ILE A 71 -11.66 -0.68 9.40
N ALA A 72 -10.59 -1.42 9.64
CA ALA A 72 -9.23 -0.91 9.83
C ALA A 72 -8.34 -1.35 8.65
N PRO A 73 -7.80 -0.43 7.85
CA PRO A 73 -7.07 -0.76 6.63
C PRO A 73 -5.75 -1.46 6.93
N ILE A 74 -5.47 -2.57 6.24
CA ILE A 74 -4.22 -3.33 6.38
C ILE A 74 -3.16 -2.84 5.40
N LEU A 75 -3.56 -2.48 4.18
CA LEU A 75 -2.67 -2.07 3.11
C LEU A 75 -3.33 -0.97 2.30
N ILE A 76 -2.61 0.14 2.12
CA ILE A 76 -3.03 1.22 1.24
C ILE A 76 -2.27 1.07 -0.07
N ASN A 77 -2.99 1.06 -1.18
CA ASN A 77 -2.39 1.00 -2.50
C ASN A 77 -1.96 2.42 -2.95
N PRO A 78 -0.65 2.74 -3.03
CA PRO A 78 -0.20 4.04 -3.48
C PRO A 78 -0.21 4.22 -5.00
N PHE A 79 -0.50 3.17 -5.78
CA PHE A 79 -0.55 3.20 -7.25
C PHE A 79 -1.90 3.67 -7.80
N VAL A 80 -2.87 3.97 -6.93
CA VAL A 80 -4.22 4.39 -7.35
C VAL A 80 -4.16 5.73 -8.10
N GLU A 81 -4.88 5.78 -9.21
CA GLU A 81 -4.97 6.96 -10.07
C GLU A 81 -5.63 8.14 -9.34
N GLY A 82 -5.06 9.34 -9.53
CA GLY A 82 -5.47 10.55 -8.80
C GLY A 82 -4.96 10.63 -7.35
N GLY A 83 -4.34 9.56 -6.84
CA GLY A 83 -3.76 9.51 -5.51
C GLY A 83 -4.78 9.48 -4.38
N TYR A 84 -6.00 9.01 -4.66
CA TYR A 84 -7.08 8.89 -3.67
C TYR A 84 -7.04 7.54 -2.97
N LEU A 85 -7.46 7.52 -1.70
CA LEU A 85 -7.76 6.27 -1.01
C LEU A 85 -8.89 5.54 -1.76
N PRO A 86 -8.72 4.25 -2.12
CA PRO A 86 -9.80 3.49 -2.76
C PRO A 86 -10.98 3.28 -1.79
N ASN A 87 -12.19 3.13 -2.32
CA ASN A 87 -13.38 2.90 -1.50
C ASN A 87 -13.38 1.54 -0.80
N VAL A 88 -12.66 0.56 -1.35
CA VAL A 88 -12.55 -0.80 -0.83
C VAL A 88 -11.09 -1.27 -0.84
N GLY A 89 -10.75 -2.14 0.10
CA GLY A 89 -9.44 -2.79 0.13
C GLY A 89 -9.28 -3.74 1.31
N PRO A 90 -8.09 -4.34 1.46
CA PRO A 90 -7.84 -5.26 2.55
C PRO A 90 -7.85 -4.54 3.90
N GLY A 91 -8.65 -5.05 4.84
CA GLY A 91 -8.80 -4.49 6.17
C GLY A 91 -9.18 -5.53 7.21
N PHE A 92 -8.98 -5.20 8.47
CA PHE A 92 -9.56 -5.91 9.60
C PHE A 92 -10.99 -5.42 9.83
N ILE A 93 -11.89 -6.32 10.19
CA ILE A 93 -13.20 -6.00 10.75
C ILE A 93 -13.06 -6.10 12.27
N ALA A 94 -13.35 -5.01 12.99
CA ALA A 94 -13.33 -5.00 14.44
C ALA A 94 -14.41 -5.95 14.99
N SER A 95 -14.00 -6.93 15.79
CA SER A 95 -14.87 -7.84 16.53
C SER A 95 -14.46 -7.80 18.01
N HIS A 96 -15.44 -7.79 18.90
CA HIS A 96 -15.22 -7.95 20.34
C HIS A 96 -15.62 -9.33 20.85
N GLU A 97 -16.24 -10.14 20.00
CA GLU A 97 -16.79 -11.45 20.36
C GLU A 97 -15.77 -12.58 20.19
N THR A 98 -14.80 -12.39 19.29
CA THR A 98 -13.78 -13.38 18.93
C THR A 98 -12.38 -12.78 19.08
N GLU A 99 -11.42 -13.56 19.57
CA GLU A 99 -10.01 -13.14 19.59
C GLU A 99 -9.35 -13.19 18.20
N ASP A 100 -10.03 -13.80 17.21
CA ASP A 100 -9.53 -13.96 15.85
C ASP A 100 -9.45 -12.62 15.09
N LEU A 101 -8.40 -12.47 14.28
CA LEU A 101 -8.26 -11.34 13.37
C LEU A 101 -9.19 -11.53 12.17
N ASN A 102 -10.36 -10.90 12.21
CA ASN A 102 -11.32 -10.96 11.12
C ASN A 102 -10.82 -10.14 9.91
N ILE A 103 -10.02 -10.77 9.05
CA ILE A 103 -9.45 -10.17 7.85
C ILE A 103 -10.46 -10.24 6.70
N ASN A 104 -10.77 -9.10 6.09
CA ASN A 104 -11.56 -8.98 4.87
C ASN A 104 -10.69 -8.40 3.74
N SER A 105 -10.67 -9.05 2.57
CA SER A 105 -9.95 -8.57 1.40
C SER A 105 -10.62 -7.38 0.71
N GLU A 106 -11.91 -7.18 0.91
CA GLU A 106 -12.74 -6.13 0.29
C GLU A 106 -13.53 -5.36 1.35
N GLY A 107 -12.83 -4.88 2.38
CA GLY A 107 -13.42 -4.02 3.38
C GLY A 107 -13.76 -2.64 2.79
N PHE A 108 -14.98 -2.17 3.01
CA PHE A 108 -15.42 -0.81 2.64
C PHE A 108 -14.77 0.26 3.55
N PHE A 109 -13.82 0.99 2.98
CA PHE A 109 -13.10 2.08 3.65
C PHE A 109 -13.96 3.33 3.85
N GLY A 110 -15.10 3.45 3.16
CA GLY A 110 -16.04 4.56 3.38
C GLY A 110 -16.66 4.59 4.78
N GLY A 111 -16.55 3.49 5.55
CA GLY A 111 -16.88 3.47 6.97
C GLY A 111 -15.83 4.12 7.88
N MET A 112 -14.65 4.51 7.36
CA MET A 112 -13.66 5.26 8.13
C MET A 112 -14.07 6.73 8.26
N GLY A 113 -13.71 7.34 9.39
CA GLY A 113 -13.95 8.77 9.60
C GLY A 113 -13.29 9.63 8.51
N ALA A 114 -13.98 10.67 8.03
CA ALA A 114 -13.55 11.49 6.91
C ALA A 114 -12.12 12.05 7.05
N HIS A 115 -11.71 12.39 8.28
CA HIS A 115 -10.36 12.86 8.57
C HIS A 115 -9.28 11.79 8.32
N HIS A 116 -9.55 10.50 8.61
CA HIS A 116 -8.63 9.40 8.27
C HIS A 116 -8.56 9.18 6.77
N CYS A 117 -9.71 9.18 6.07
CA CYS A 117 -9.75 9.06 4.60
C CYS A 117 -8.93 10.15 3.91
N MET A 118 -9.06 11.38 4.40
CA MET A 118 -8.30 12.53 3.91
C MET A 118 -6.80 12.40 4.22
N ALA A 119 -6.44 11.98 5.44
CA ALA A 119 -5.06 11.79 5.82
C ALA A 119 -4.35 10.71 4.97
N PHE A 120 -5.01 9.58 4.71
CA PHE A 120 -4.48 8.55 3.81
C PHE A 120 -4.39 9.03 2.36
N THR A 121 -5.38 9.77 1.87
CA THR A 121 -5.33 10.40 0.54
C THR A 121 -4.12 11.33 0.41
N ASN A 122 -3.88 12.18 1.41
CA ASN A 122 -2.73 13.09 1.42
C ASN A 122 -1.40 12.33 1.48
N LEU A 123 -1.33 11.25 2.24
CA LEU A 123 -0.15 10.38 2.29
C LEU A 123 0.15 9.74 0.92
N ILE A 124 -0.86 9.22 0.23
CA ILE A 124 -0.70 8.64 -1.11
C ILE A 124 -0.15 9.70 -2.07
N ARG A 125 -0.73 10.90 -2.08
CA ARG A 125 -0.26 12.02 -2.91
C ARG A 125 1.18 12.42 -2.59
N LEU A 126 1.52 12.47 -1.30
CA LEU A 126 2.88 12.77 -0.86
C LEU A 126 3.87 11.69 -1.31
N ALA A 127 3.52 10.41 -1.16
CA ALA A 127 4.35 9.30 -1.62
C ALA A 127 4.60 9.37 -3.14
N ASN A 128 3.55 9.63 -3.93
CA ASN A 128 3.66 9.82 -5.37
C ASN A 128 4.57 11.01 -5.73
N LYS A 129 4.37 12.18 -5.11
CA LYS A 129 5.22 13.36 -5.33
C LYS A 129 6.68 13.10 -4.97
N ARG A 130 6.94 12.39 -3.86
CA ARG A 130 8.31 12.07 -3.41
C ARG A 130 9.00 11.12 -4.38
N VAL A 131 8.33 10.06 -4.81
CA VAL A 131 8.93 9.07 -5.70
C VAL A 131 9.27 9.67 -7.06
N ASP A 132 8.43 10.56 -7.61
CA ASP A 132 8.68 11.19 -8.91
C ASP A 132 9.96 12.05 -8.90
N SER A 133 10.39 12.54 -7.73
CA SER A 133 11.63 13.32 -7.57
C SER A 133 12.88 12.48 -7.28
N LEU A 134 12.74 11.22 -6.87
CA LEU A 134 13.83 10.39 -6.33
C LEU A 134 14.05 9.09 -7.10
N ALA A 135 13.07 8.64 -7.88
CA ALA A 135 13.13 7.35 -8.55
C ALA A 135 14.19 7.31 -9.64
N SER A 136 14.81 6.14 -9.79
CA SER A 136 15.60 5.80 -10.97
C SER A 136 14.75 5.02 -11.98
N PRO A 137 15.17 4.92 -13.25
CA PRO A 137 14.57 3.97 -14.17
C PRO A 137 14.76 2.54 -13.66
N GLY A 138 13.76 1.69 -13.85
CA GLY A 138 13.85 0.28 -13.51
C GLY A 138 12.48 -0.40 -13.51
N ASP A 139 12.50 -1.72 -13.32
CA ASP A 139 11.31 -2.54 -13.21
C ASP A 139 10.80 -2.60 -11.77
N ALA A 140 9.61 -3.17 -11.59
CA ALA A 140 9.04 -3.47 -10.27
C ALA A 140 9.67 -4.74 -9.66
N PHE A 141 9.57 -4.88 -8.34
CA PHE A 141 9.85 -6.14 -7.67
C PHE A 141 8.80 -7.20 -8.05
N THR A 142 9.25 -8.45 -8.17
CA THR A 142 8.40 -9.61 -8.47
C THR A 142 7.78 -10.21 -7.21
N GLY A 143 8.37 -9.92 -6.05
CA GLY A 143 7.87 -10.43 -4.78
C GLY A 143 8.66 -9.90 -3.59
N PHE A 144 8.23 -10.31 -2.40
CA PHE A 144 8.99 -10.13 -1.18
C PHE A 144 8.87 -11.36 -0.28
N LEU A 145 9.83 -11.51 0.60
CA LEU A 145 9.85 -12.53 1.63
C LEU A 145 10.37 -11.95 2.94
N ILE A 146 10.05 -12.66 4.02
CA ILE A 146 10.51 -12.33 5.36
C ILE A 146 11.42 -13.46 5.81
N GLN A 147 12.66 -13.13 6.09
CA GLN A 147 13.62 -14.05 6.69
C GLN A 147 13.70 -13.73 8.18
N ARG A 148 13.16 -14.63 8.99
CA ARG A 148 13.34 -14.58 10.44
C ARG A 148 14.76 -15.01 10.80
N ARG A 149 15.36 -14.35 11.78
CA ARG A 149 16.68 -14.74 12.27
C ARG A 149 16.57 -15.34 13.67
N ASP A 150 17.19 -16.49 13.88
CA ASP A 150 17.07 -17.30 15.10
C ASP A 150 17.67 -16.69 16.38
N LYS A 151 18.24 -15.47 16.34
CA LYS A 151 18.94 -14.90 17.50
C LYS A 151 18.11 -13.83 18.18
N LYS A 152 18.12 -13.89 19.51
CA LYS A 152 17.52 -12.96 20.50
C LYS A 152 17.84 -11.46 20.27
N TYR A 153 18.78 -11.13 19.38
CA TYR A 153 19.27 -9.78 19.08
C TYR A 153 19.41 -9.46 17.58
N SER A 154 18.96 -10.34 16.68
CA SER A 154 19.04 -10.09 15.24
C SER A 154 17.71 -9.62 14.70
N ALA A 155 17.69 -8.46 14.06
CA ALA A 155 16.52 -7.98 13.33
C ALA A 155 16.13 -8.97 12.22
N ASP A 156 14.82 -9.15 12.04
CA ASP A 156 14.27 -9.86 10.90
C ASP A 156 14.60 -9.10 9.62
N LYS A 157 14.60 -9.82 8.50
CA LYS A 157 14.87 -9.23 7.18
C LYS A 157 13.64 -9.30 6.30
N LEU A 158 13.19 -8.14 5.86
CA LEU A 158 12.26 -7.98 4.75
C LEU A 158 13.07 -7.87 3.46
N GLN A 159 12.97 -8.87 2.60
CA GLN A 159 13.70 -8.95 1.34
C GLN A 159 12.76 -8.76 0.16
N PHE A 160 13.05 -7.80 -0.71
CA PHE A 160 12.36 -7.61 -1.98
C PHE A 160 13.20 -8.18 -3.11
N VAL A 161 12.56 -8.90 -4.02
CA VAL A 161 13.24 -9.62 -5.10
C VAL A 161 12.86 -8.99 -6.44
N GLY A 162 13.86 -8.57 -7.20
CA GLY A 162 13.77 -8.06 -8.55
C GLY A 162 13.69 -9.18 -9.58
N LYS A 163 13.36 -8.82 -10.82
CA LYS A 163 13.24 -9.76 -11.93
C LYS A 163 14.57 -10.41 -12.31
N TYR A 164 15.68 -9.68 -12.18
CA TYR A 164 17.00 -10.12 -12.61
C TYR A 164 17.87 -10.59 -11.44
N GLY A 165 17.24 -10.95 -10.31
CA GLY A 165 17.93 -11.39 -9.10
C GLY A 165 18.43 -10.24 -8.24
N GLU A 166 18.03 -9.00 -8.52
CA GLU A 166 18.31 -7.89 -7.60
C GLU A 166 17.60 -8.13 -6.27
N MET A 167 18.25 -7.82 -5.16
CA MET A 167 17.67 -7.97 -3.83
C MET A 167 17.87 -6.71 -3.02
N VAL A 168 16.77 -6.22 -2.45
CA VAL A 168 16.76 -5.12 -1.50
C VAL A 168 16.39 -5.65 -0.13
N GLU A 169 17.12 -5.24 0.90
CA GLU A 169 16.94 -5.72 2.26
C GLU A 169 16.61 -4.58 3.21
N ILE A 170 15.58 -4.79 4.03
CA ILE A 170 15.21 -3.93 5.14
C ILE A 170 15.23 -4.77 6.41
N GLU A 171 16.00 -4.31 7.39
CA GLU A 171 16.05 -4.89 8.73
C GLU A 171 14.96 -4.27 9.59
N LEU A 172 14.20 -5.10 10.29
CA LEU A 172 13.13 -4.66 11.19
C LEU A 172 12.88 -5.63 12.34
N GLN A 173 12.23 -5.14 13.39
CA GLN A 173 11.60 -5.99 14.38
C GLN A 173 10.15 -6.23 13.95
N LEU A 174 9.80 -7.49 13.64
CA LEU A 174 8.45 -7.79 13.18
C LEU A 174 7.40 -7.64 14.30
N PRO A 175 6.21 -7.12 13.96
CA PRO A 175 5.05 -7.18 14.86
C PRO A 175 4.72 -8.64 15.23
N HIS A 176 4.29 -8.85 16.47
CA HIS A 176 4.00 -10.19 17.01
C HIS A 176 3.10 -11.06 16.11
N VAL A 177 2.07 -10.47 15.48
CA VAL A 177 1.16 -11.19 14.57
C VAL A 177 1.88 -11.74 13.35
N LEU A 178 2.86 -11.01 12.80
CA LEU A 178 3.65 -11.46 11.64
C LEU A 178 4.82 -12.39 12.07
N ALA A 179 5.19 -12.35 13.35
CA ALA A 179 6.28 -13.15 13.91
C ALA A 179 5.87 -14.59 14.27
N ASN A 180 4.58 -14.89 14.45
CA ASN A 180 4.13 -16.18 15.00
C ASN A 180 3.82 -17.29 13.98
N ASP A 181 3.99 -17.04 12.66
CA ASP A 181 3.63 -17.97 11.56
C ASP A 181 2.23 -18.61 11.68
N SER A 182 1.29 -17.86 12.25
CA SER A 182 -0.10 -18.29 12.38
C SER A 182 -0.82 -18.33 11.03
N ALA A 183 -2.04 -18.88 11.00
CA ALA A 183 -2.91 -18.78 9.82
C ALA A 183 -3.13 -17.32 9.40
N ASP A 184 -3.34 -16.42 10.37
CA ASP A 184 -3.50 -14.99 10.13
C ASP A 184 -2.23 -14.34 9.56
N SER A 185 -1.06 -14.69 10.11
CA SER A 185 0.23 -14.25 9.57
C SER A 185 0.37 -14.62 8.10
N ARG A 186 0.09 -15.89 7.75
CA ARG A 186 0.16 -16.37 6.37
C ARG A 186 -0.85 -15.65 5.47
N ARG A 187 -2.06 -15.37 5.97
CA ARG A 187 -3.09 -14.63 5.23
C ARG A 187 -2.68 -13.17 4.97
N LEU A 188 -2.16 -12.47 5.98
CA LEU A 188 -1.66 -11.09 5.86
C LEU A 188 -0.51 -11.00 4.86
N LEU A 189 0.48 -11.91 4.97
CA LEU A 189 1.57 -11.97 4.00
C LEU A 189 1.08 -12.33 2.59
N GLY A 190 0.06 -13.18 2.48
CA GLY A 190 -0.60 -13.49 1.22
C GLY A 190 -1.21 -12.25 0.57
N ILE A 191 -1.94 -11.43 1.32
CA ILE A 191 -2.53 -10.16 0.84
C ILE A 191 -1.43 -9.22 0.34
N MET A 192 -0.37 -9.03 1.14
CA MET A 192 0.73 -8.14 0.78
C MET A 192 1.48 -8.65 -0.47
N ARG A 193 1.71 -9.97 -0.59
CA ARG A 193 2.38 -10.56 -1.75
C ARG A 193 1.52 -10.45 -3.01
N HIS A 194 0.21 -10.68 -2.87
CA HIS A 194 -0.73 -10.48 -3.96
C HIS A 194 -0.72 -9.03 -4.45
N PHE A 195 -0.67 -8.06 -3.52
CA PHE A 195 -0.51 -6.65 -3.87
C PHE A 195 0.79 -6.38 -4.66
N ILE A 196 1.93 -6.94 -4.24
CA ILE A 196 3.19 -6.79 -5.00
C ILE A 196 3.04 -7.34 -6.41
N ALA A 197 2.43 -8.53 -6.56
CA ALA A 197 2.21 -9.16 -7.86
C ALA A 197 1.19 -8.41 -8.74
N SER A 198 0.15 -7.80 -8.16
CA SER A 198 -0.89 -7.09 -8.89
C SER A 198 -0.50 -5.63 -9.22
N GLY A 199 0.22 -4.95 -8.33
CA GLY A 199 0.75 -3.60 -8.56
C GLY A 199 1.73 -3.53 -9.73
N VAL A 200 2.43 -4.63 -10.02
CA VAL A 200 3.29 -4.79 -11.22
C VAL A 200 2.48 -4.67 -12.52
N LYS A 201 1.25 -5.19 -12.55
CA LYS A 201 0.41 -5.19 -13.78
C LYS A 201 -0.09 -3.78 -14.11
N HIS A 202 -0.58 -3.04 -13.12
CA HIS A 202 -1.09 -1.67 -13.35
C HIS A 202 0.00 -0.66 -13.72
N ALA A 203 1.23 -0.81 -13.24
CA ALA A 203 2.34 0.05 -13.63
C ALA A 203 2.84 -0.25 -15.06
N ALA A 204 2.78 -1.52 -15.50
CA ALA A 204 3.15 -1.94 -16.84
C ALA A 204 2.11 -1.53 -17.89
N ASP A 205 0.82 -1.67 -17.57
CA ASP A 205 -0.27 -1.29 -18.48
C ASP A 205 -0.23 0.21 -18.82
N LYS A 206 0.17 1.07 -17.87
CA LYS A 206 0.36 2.52 -18.09
C LYS A 206 1.56 2.87 -18.97
N ARG A 207 2.65 2.09 -18.94
CA ARG A 207 3.77 2.27 -19.88
C ARG A 207 3.34 1.97 -21.32
N VAL A 208 2.56 0.91 -21.52
CA VAL A 208 2.04 0.53 -22.84
C VAL A 208 1.06 1.58 -23.37
N THR A 209 0.23 2.19 -22.51
CA THR A 209 -0.68 3.27 -22.96
C THR A 209 0.06 4.57 -23.28
N GLN A 210 1.07 4.95 -22.48
CA GLN A 210 1.85 6.16 -22.76
C GLN A 210 2.78 6.03 -23.97
N GLU A 211 3.32 4.84 -24.26
CA GLU A 211 4.13 4.61 -25.47
C GLU A 211 3.28 4.55 -26.74
N ASN A 212 2.03 4.08 -26.65
CA ASN A 212 1.10 4.05 -27.79
C ASN A 212 0.41 5.40 -28.08
N GLU A 213 0.39 6.34 -27.13
CA GLU A 213 -0.20 7.67 -27.34
C GLU A 213 0.69 8.61 -28.18
N TYR A 214 1.93 8.24 -28.49
CA TYR A 214 2.86 9.07 -29.27
C TYR A 214 3.14 8.60 -30.70
N SER A 215 2.59 7.45 -31.14
CA SER A 215 2.90 6.90 -32.48
C SER A 215 1.72 6.71 -33.44
N ASP A 216 0.45 6.82 -33.03
CA ASP A 216 -0.68 6.42 -33.90
C ASP A 216 -1.79 7.47 -34.08
N PHE A 217 -1.44 8.76 -34.20
CA PHE A 217 -2.41 9.81 -34.58
C PHE A 217 -2.62 9.99 -36.09
N ALA A 218 -2.09 9.11 -36.95
CA ALA A 218 -2.13 9.35 -38.40
C ALA A 218 -3.17 8.54 -39.18
N ASN A 219 -3.66 7.38 -38.71
CA ASN A 219 -4.59 6.57 -39.51
C ASN A 219 -5.39 5.63 -38.61
N TYR A 220 -6.67 5.90 -38.34
CA TYR A 220 -7.78 4.92 -38.41
C TYR A 220 -9.13 5.63 -38.10
N PRO A 221 -10.26 5.18 -38.68
CA PRO A 221 -11.54 5.88 -38.65
C PRO A 221 -12.23 5.84 -37.28
N GLN A 222 -12.99 6.89 -36.96
CA GLN A 222 -13.81 7.00 -35.75
C GLN A 222 -14.78 5.82 -35.60
N PRO A 223 -14.84 5.16 -34.42
CA PRO A 223 -15.91 4.23 -34.10
C PRO A 223 -17.17 4.98 -33.68
N THR A 224 -18.28 4.54 -34.25
CA THR A 224 -19.64 5.04 -34.16
C THR A 224 -20.23 5.05 -32.75
N LEU A 225 -21.04 6.08 -32.50
CA LEU A 225 -21.93 6.31 -31.36
C LEU A 225 -22.83 5.10 -31.03
N GLN A 226 -22.33 4.09 -30.31
CA GLN A 226 -23.22 3.15 -29.62
C GLN A 226 -22.62 2.35 -28.45
N THR A 227 -21.41 2.66 -27.98
CA THR A 227 -20.85 2.09 -26.73
C THR A 227 -20.60 3.14 -25.65
N ALA A 228 -21.16 4.33 -25.85
CA ALA A 228 -21.38 5.34 -24.82
C ALA A 228 -22.57 4.91 -23.95
N ILE A 229 -22.32 4.06 -22.94
CA ILE A 229 -23.14 3.69 -21.76
C ILE A 229 -22.27 2.57 -21.13
N VAL A 230 -21.45 2.71 -20.10
CA VAL A 230 -21.56 3.44 -18.84
C VAL A 230 -20.14 3.89 -18.44
N ALA A 231 -19.66 4.97 -19.05
CA ALA A 231 -18.67 5.80 -18.39
C ALA A 231 -19.47 6.67 -17.40
N ASN A 232 -19.56 6.22 -16.15
CA ASN A 232 -20.10 7.08 -15.08
C ASN A 232 -19.15 8.28 -14.97
N SER A 233 -19.54 9.38 -15.61
CA SER A 233 -18.84 10.65 -15.55
C SER A 233 -18.68 11.06 -14.09
N LEU A 234 -17.59 11.79 -13.80
CA LEU A 234 -17.27 12.32 -12.48
C LEU A 234 -18.49 13.03 -11.84
N GLU A 235 -19.34 13.63 -12.67
CA GLU A 235 -20.57 14.32 -12.30
C GLU A 235 -21.65 13.36 -11.74
N ALA A 236 -21.78 12.14 -12.28
CA ALA A 236 -22.70 11.14 -11.75
C ALA A 236 -22.28 10.62 -10.36
N ARG A 237 -20.97 10.50 -10.10
CA ARG A 237 -20.44 10.10 -8.78
C ARG A 237 -20.53 11.20 -7.72
N LEU A 238 -20.55 12.47 -8.13
CA LEU A 238 -20.74 13.61 -7.23
C LEU A 238 -22.22 13.76 -6.80
N LEU A 239 -23.16 13.27 -7.60
CA LEU A 239 -24.60 13.30 -7.29
C LEU A 239 -25.04 12.19 -6.32
N GLU A 240 -24.29 11.09 -6.20
CA GLU A 240 -24.61 9.98 -5.29
C GLU A 240 -24.18 10.22 -3.82
N ASN A 241 -23.53 11.36 -3.51
CA ASN A 241 -23.11 11.71 -2.14
C ASN A 241 -23.55 13.14 -1.76
N PRO A 242 -24.73 13.33 -1.17
CA PRO A 242 -25.28 14.67 -0.91
C PRO A 242 -24.64 15.44 0.28
N ILE A 243 -23.52 14.99 0.85
CA ILE A 243 -22.95 15.60 2.08
C ILE A 243 -21.78 16.57 1.79
N TRP A 244 -21.39 16.79 0.53
CA TRP A 244 -20.30 17.73 0.19
C TRP A 244 -20.80 19.11 -0.26
N GLY A 245 -21.90 19.56 0.32
CA GLY A 245 -22.42 20.90 0.13
C GLY A 245 -22.96 21.44 1.44
N THR A 246 -22.08 21.87 2.35
CA THR A 246 -22.28 22.99 3.30
C THR A 246 -21.06 23.16 4.22
N TRP A 247 -20.27 24.21 3.92
CA TRP A 247 -19.30 24.93 4.76
C TRP A 247 -17.98 24.26 5.15
#